data_AF-A0A839JHI5-F1
#
_entry.id   AF-A0A839JHI5-F1
#
_cell.length_a   1.000
_cell.length_b   1.000
_cell.length_c   1.000
_cell.angle_alpha   90.00
_cell.angle_beta   90.00
_cell.angle_gamma   90.00
#
_symmetry.space_group_name_H-M   'P 1'
#
loop_
_entity.id
_entity.type
_entity.pdbx_description
1 polymer ?
#
loop_
_entity_poly.entity_id
_entity_poly.type
_entity_poly.pdbx_seq_one_letter_code
_entity_poly.pdbx_strand_id
1 'polypeptide(L)'
;MRLDAALVAQGLARSRGQARDLIDGGRVTVNGRPAAKASLPVGPDDTLAAETDPWVSRAAHKLLGALDASGTEVAGCRALDAGASTGGFTQVLLARGAEHVTAVDVGHGQLAEPVASDPRVTSHEGLNLRDLTPAHVAAPVDLVVADVSFISLTLLVAPLRSVARDGAVALLMVKPQFELGRAALDSRGVVADPVRVPEAADLVARAAAEAGWREVWRGLSPLPGESGNREVFLKLVAEPGAVGPAR
;
A
#
# COMPACT_ATOMS: atom_id res chain seq x y z
N MET A 1 12.24 -32.48 15.79
CA MET A 1 12.84 -31.84 14.59
C MET A 1 13.17 -30.38 14.89
N ARG A 2 13.81 -29.62 13.99
CA ARG A 2 14.01 -28.17 14.18
C ARG A 2 12.70 -27.40 14.01
N LEU A 3 12.46 -26.37 14.81
CA LEU A 3 11.26 -25.53 14.76
C LEU A 3 10.96 -25.00 13.35
N ASP A 4 11.97 -24.48 12.63
CA ASP A 4 11.78 -23.97 11.26
C ASP A 4 11.28 -25.02 10.26
N ALA A 5 11.67 -26.29 10.44
CA ALA A 5 11.17 -27.40 9.64
C ALA A 5 9.80 -27.89 10.12
N ALA A 6 9.54 -27.86 11.43
CA ALA A 6 8.27 -28.26 12.01
C ALA A 6 7.12 -27.32 11.59
N LEU A 7 7.36 -26.01 11.56
CA LEU A 7 6.38 -25.02 11.09
C LEU A 7 5.95 -25.28 9.64
N VAL A 8 6.90 -25.63 8.76
CA VAL A 8 6.56 -25.98 7.37
C VAL A 8 5.80 -27.30 7.30
N ALA A 9 6.25 -28.32 8.04
CA ALA A 9 5.60 -29.63 8.08
C ALA A 9 4.15 -29.58 8.57
N GLN A 10 3.82 -28.64 9.47
CA GLN A 10 2.47 -28.42 9.98
C GLN A 10 1.66 -27.40 9.17
N GLY A 11 2.20 -26.88 8.05
CA GLY A 11 1.52 -25.87 7.22
C GLY A 11 1.42 -24.47 7.84
N LEU A 12 2.11 -24.23 8.96
CA LEU A 12 2.17 -22.92 9.65
C LEU A 12 3.13 -21.94 8.96
N ALA A 13 3.94 -22.41 8.02
CA ALA A 13 4.78 -21.59 7.14
C ALA A 13 4.88 -22.22 5.75
N ARG A 14 4.87 -21.38 4.70
CA ARG A 14 4.94 -21.81 3.29
C ARG A 14 6.35 -22.29 2.87
N SER A 15 7.38 -21.85 3.60
CA SER A 15 8.77 -22.24 3.36
C SER A 15 9.60 -22.11 4.63
N ARG A 16 10.79 -22.73 4.65
CA ARG A 16 11.75 -22.57 5.76
C ARG A 16 12.26 -21.13 5.91
N GLY A 17 12.23 -20.34 4.83
CA GLY A 17 12.55 -18.92 4.86
C GLY A 17 11.49 -18.14 5.63
N GLN A 18 10.22 -18.28 5.23
CA GLN A 18 9.11 -17.65 5.94
C GLN A 18 9.03 -18.10 7.41
N ALA A 19 9.31 -19.38 7.68
CA ALA A 19 9.37 -19.89 9.05
C ALA A 19 10.41 -19.14 9.91
N ARG A 20 11.56 -18.78 9.35
CA ARG A 20 12.57 -17.96 10.06
C ARG A 20 12.09 -16.54 10.26
N ASP A 21 11.51 -15.91 9.25
CA ASP A 21 10.96 -14.56 9.37
C ASP A 21 9.89 -14.47 10.47
N LEU A 22 9.05 -15.51 10.59
CA LEU A 22 8.05 -15.61 11.66
C LEU A 22 8.70 -15.76 13.04
N ILE A 23 9.74 -16.58 13.17
CA ILE A 23 10.48 -16.79 14.42
C ILE A 23 11.23 -15.53 14.85
N ASP A 24 11.97 -14.93 13.91
CA ASP A 24 12.77 -13.71 14.15
C ASP A 24 11.86 -12.51 14.44
N GLY A 25 10.66 -12.49 13.85
CA GLY A 25 9.61 -11.53 14.15
C GLY A 25 8.84 -11.79 15.45
N GLY A 26 9.21 -12.80 16.24
CA GLY A 26 8.55 -13.16 17.50
C GLY A 26 7.11 -13.67 17.34
N ARG A 27 6.73 -14.06 16.12
CA ARG A 27 5.37 -14.48 15.74
C ARG A 27 5.15 -15.99 15.85
N VAL A 28 6.02 -16.69 16.57
CA VAL A 28 5.92 -18.14 16.77
C VAL A 28 5.93 -18.44 18.25
N THR A 29 5.00 -19.30 18.67
CA THR A 29 5.00 -19.87 20.02
C THR A 29 5.12 -21.39 19.98
N VAL A 30 5.78 -21.91 21.01
CA VAL A 30 5.87 -23.34 21.32
C VAL A 30 5.29 -23.52 22.71
N ASN A 31 4.24 -24.32 22.84
CA ASN A 31 3.50 -24.52 24.10
C ASN A 31 3.06 -23.20 24.75
N GLY A 32 2.58 -22.25 23.94
CA GLY A 32 2.12 -20.93 24.38
C GLY A 32 3.24 -19.95 24.77
N ARG A 33 4.52 -20.28 24.54
CA ARG A 33 5.66 -19.40 24.83
C ARG A 33 6.36 -18.93 23.54
N PRO A 34 6.73 -17.65 23.40
CA PRO A 34 7.46 -17.16 22.24
C PRO A 34 8.75 -17.95 21.99
N ALA A 35 9.01 -18.29 20.74
CA ALA A 35 10.22 -18.97 20.30
C ALA A 35 11.01 -18.07 19.35
N ALA A 36 12.28 -17.83 19.70
CA ALA A 36 13.17 -16.92 18.97
C ALA A 36 14.36 -17.64 18.29
N LYS A 37 14.34 -18.97 18.21
CA LYS A 37 15.42 -19.77 17.61
C LYS A 37 14.88 -20.78 16.62
N ALA A 38 15.20 -20.60 15.34
CA ALA A 38 14.85 -21.52 14.26
C ALA A 38 15.36 -22.96 14.47
N SER A 39 16.48 -23.11 15.18
CA SER A 39 17.08 -24.40 15.51
C SER A 39 16.52 -25.05 16.78
N LEU A 40 15.58 -24.41 17.48
CA LEU A 40 14.96 -24.97 18.68
C LEU A 40 14.42 -26.39 18.38
N PRO A 41 14.85 -27.42 19.12
CA PRO A 41 14.31 -28.75 18.95
C PRO A 41 12.88 -28.80 19.48
N VAL A 42 11.96 -29.31 18.67
CA VAL A 42 10.56 -29.56 19.02
C VAL A 42 10.19 -31.02 18.80
N GLY A 43 9.38 -31.56 19.70
CA GLY A 43 8.84 -32.92 19.69
C GLY A 43 7.43 -33.01 19.10
N PRO A 44 6.89 -34.23 18.97
CA PRO A 44 5.54 -34.46 18.46
C PRO A 44 4.43 -33.95 19.38
N ASP A 45 4.69 -33.85 20.69
CA ASP A 45 3.73 -33.37 21.70
C ASP A 45 3.75 -31.84 21.87
N ASP A 46 4.70 -31.15 21.22
CA ASP A 46 4.79 -29.70 21.28
C ASP A 46 3.69 -29.04 20.43
N THR A 47 2.93 -28.14 21.04
CA THR A 47 1.93 -27.32 20.35
C THR A 47 2.62 -26.12 19.71
N LEU A 48 2.63 -26.07 18.39
CA LEU A 48 3.19 -24.95 17.63
C LEU A 48 2.06 -24.03 17.17
N ALA A 49 2.26 -22.73 17.32
CA ALA A 49 1.42 -21.73 16.68
C ALA A 49 2.29 -20.67 16.03
N ALA A 50 1.89 -20.24 14.84
CA ALA A 50 2.51 -19.11 14.15
C ALA A 50 1.43 -18.09 13.80
N GLU A 51 1.63 -16.86 14.23
CA GLU A 51 0.87 -15.72 13.74
C GLU A 51 1.37 -15.39 12.34
N THR A 52 0.64 -15.90 11.36
CA THR A 52 0.83 -15.49 9.97
C THR A 52 0.14 -14.16 9.76
N ASP A 53 0.86 -13.24 9.12
CA ASP A 53 0.29 -11.98 8.69
C ASP A 53 -0.77 -12.29 7.62
N PRO A 54 -2.06 -11.98 7.85
CA PRO A 54 -3.11 -12.29 6.87
C PRO A 54 -2.98 -11.44 5.60
N TRP A 55 -2.13 -10.41 5.62
CA TRP A 55 -1.92 -9.50 4.51
C TRP A 55 -0.92 -10.06 3.50
N VAL A 56 -1.26 -9.95 2.22
CA VAL A 56 -0.41 -10.43 1.11
C VAL A 56 0.88 -9.63 0.96
N SER A 57 0.96 -8.45 1.58
CA SER A 57 2.13 -7.56 1.57
C SER A 57 2.19 -6.68 2.82
N ARG A 58 3.42 -6.31 3.21
CA ARG A 58 3.68 -5.32 4.28
C ARG A 58 3.06 -3.95 3.99
N ALA A 59 2.84 -3.63 2.70
CA ALA A 59 2.16 -2.39 2.31
C ALA A 59 0.76 -2.27 2.94
N ALA A 60 0.06 -3.38 3.17
CA ALA A 60 -1.24 -3.38 3.84
C ALA A 60 -1.22 -2.61 5.18
N HIS A 61 -0.20 -2.83 6.00
CA HIS A 61 -0.04 -2.14 7.29
C HIS A 61 0.17 -0.63 7.16
N LYS A 62 0.73 -0.17 6.04
CA LYS A 62 0.85 1.26 5.75
C LYS A 62 -0.53 1.88 5.53
N LEU A 63 -1.35 1.27 4.68
CA LEU A 63 -2.69 1.76 4.39
C LEU A 63 -3.61 1.63 5.61
N LEU A 64 -3.56 0.54 6.36
CA LEU A 64 -4.32 0.38 7.61
C LEU A 64 -4.07 1.54 8.57
N GLY A 65 -2.79 1.83 8.85
CA GLY A 65 -2.43 2.94 9.73
C GLY A 65 -2.86 4.30 9.19
N ALA A 66 -2.78 4.52 7.88
CA ALA A 66 -3.22 5.76 7.25
C ALA A 66 -4.75 5.94 7.31
N LEU A 67 -5.52 4.87 7.07
CA LEU A 67 -6.98 4.88 7.17
C LEU A 67 -7.43 5.21 8.59
N ASP A 68 -6.83 4.54 9.59
CA ASP A 68 -7.17 4.73 11.00
C ASP A 68 -6.79 6.14 11.50
N ALA A 69 -5.58 6.61 11.17
CA ALA A 69 -5.09 7.92 11.61
C ALA A 69 -5.81 9.10 10.91
N SER A 70 -6.29 8.90 9.69
CA SER A 70 -6.97 9.95 8.91
C SER A 70 -8.49 9.93 9.03
N GLY A 71 -9.06 8.91 9.70
CA GLY A 71 -10.50 8.69 9.80
C GLY A 71 -11.18 8.52 8.44
N THR A 72 -10.49 7.90 7.47
CA THR A 72 -11.05 7.72 6.11
C THR A 72 -11.91 6.48 6.06
N GLU A 73 -13.15 6.65 5.63
CA GLU A 73 -14.12 5.56 5.49
C GLU A 73 -13.97 4.86 4.13
N VAL A 74 -14.11 3.53 4.15
CA VAL A 74 -13.98 2.65 2.96
C VAL A 74 -15.27 1.86 2.71
N ALA A 75 -16.11 1.66 3.73
CA ALA A 75 -17.28 0.82 3.62
C ALA A 75 -18.23 1.33 2.52
N GLY A 76 -18.60 0.44 1.59
CA GLY A 76 -19.50 0.75 0.48
C GLY A 76 -18.89 1.63 -0.62
N CYS A 77 -17.60 1.96 -0.56
CA CYS A 77 -16.98 2.82 -1.58
C CYS A 77 -16.53 2.01 -2.80
N ARG A 78 -16.55 2.65 -3.97
CA ARG A 78 -15.79 2.20 -5.14
C ARG A 78 -14.40 2.81 -5.06
N ALA A 79 -13.38 1.96 -4.97
CA ALA A 79 -12.00 2.40 -4.78
C ALA A 79 -11.13 2.15 -6.01
N LEU A 80 -10.13 3.00 -6.20
CA LEU A 80 -9.00 2.77 -7.10
C LEU A 80 -7.75 2.51 -6.26
N ASP A 81 -7.05 1.41 -6.52
CA ASP A 81 -5.71 1.12 -6.02
C ASP A 81 -4.67 1.37 -7.12
N ALA A 82 -3.96 2.50 -7.03
CA ALA A 82 -2.98 2.94 -8.00
C ALA A 82 -1.57 2.47 -7.62
N GLY A 83 -1.05 1.48 -8.36
CA GLY A 83 0.19 0.77 -8.03
C GLY A 83 -0.07 -0.46 -7.17
N ALA A 84 -1.06 -1.27 -7.56
CA ALA A 84 -1.56 -2.37 -6.73
C ALA A 84 -0.51 -3.43 -6.39
N SER A 85 0.48 -3.66 -7.26
CA SER A 85 1.56 -4.63 -7.09
C SER A 85 1.04 -6.01 -6.66
N THR A 86 1.42 -6.48 -5.48
CA THR A 86 0.96 -7.76 -4.91
C THR A 86 -0.47 -7.74 -4.36
N GLY A 87 -1.10 -6.58 -4.29
CA GLY A 87 -2.50 -6.39 -3.87
C GLY A 87 -2.67 -6.05 -2.40
N GLY A 88 -1.63 -5.57 -1.70
CA GLY A 88 -1.70 -5.26 -0.27
C GLY A 88 -2.73 -4.18 0.08
N PHE A 89 -2.75 -3.08 -0.68
CA PHE A 89 -3.73 -2.00 -0.49
C PHE A 89 -5.14 -2.47 -0.92
N THR A 90 -5.26 -3.10 -2.08
CA THR A 90 -6.50 -3.74 -2.54
C THR A 90 -7.11 -4.66 -1.47
N GLN A 91 -6.33 -5.55 -0.86
CA GLN A 91 -6.82 -6.45 0.18
C GLN A 91 -7.35 -5.68 1.40
N VAL A 92 -6.66 -4.61 1.82
CA VAL A 92 -7.12 -3.75 2.92
C VAL A 92 -8.44 -3.08 2.58
N LEU A 93 -8.59 -2.56 1.36
CA LEU A 93 -9.84 -1.95 0.90
C LEU A 93 -11.01 -2.96 0.95
N LEU A 94 -10.80 -4.16 0.42
CA LEU A 94 -11.78 -5.26 0.45
C LEU A 94 -12.16 -5.65 1.88
N ALA A 95 -11.17 -5.77 2.77
CA ALA A 95 -11.37 -6.11 4.17
C ALA A 95 -12.09 -5.00 4.96
N ARG A 96 -11.92 -3.74 4.56
CA ARG A 96 -12.62 -2.57 5.12
C ARG A 96 -13.98 -2.31 4.47
N GLY A 97 -14.44 -3.21 3.60
CA GLY A 97 -15.80 -3.21 3.07
C GLY A 97 -16.00 -2.37 1.81
N ALA A 98 -14.96 -2.12 1.02
CA ALA A 98 -15.13 -1.55 -0.31
C ALA A 98 -16.12 -2.40 -1.13
N GLU A 99 -17.02 -1.73 -1.85
CA GLU A 99 -17.98 -2.37 -2.76
C GLU A 99 -17.24 -2.98 -3.95
N HIS A 100 -16.28 -2.23 -4.49
CA HIS A 100 -15.47 -2.62 -5.63
C HIS A 100 -14.09 -1.96 -5.56
N VAL A 101 -13.05 -2.65 -6.03
CA VAL A 101 -11.69 -2.10 -6.16
C VAL A 101 -11.19 -2.28 -7.59
N THR A 102 -10.89 -1.18 -8.25
CA THR A 102 -10.12 -1.18 -9.50
C THR A 102 -8.63 -1.12 -9.15
N ALA A 103 -7.89 -2.21 -9.38
CA ALA A 103 -6.47 -2.33 -9.12
C ALA A 103 -5.69 -2.06 -10.41
N VAL A 104 -4.83 -1.05 -10.43
CA VAL A 104 -4.05 -0.65 -11.60
C VAL A 104 -2.56 -0.83 -11.32
N ASP A 105 -1.84 -1.50 -12.20
CA ASP A 105 -0.38 -1.62 -12.15
C ASP A 105 0.23 -1.67 -13.56
N VAL A 106 1.50 -1.26 -13.67
CA VAL A 106 2.31 -1.40 -14.89
C VAL A 106 2.91 -2.79 -15.03
N GLY A 107 3.01 -3.56 -13.95
CA GLY A 107 3.45 -4.94 -13.93
C GLY A 107 2.40 -5.92 -14.45
N HIS A 108 2.78 -7.19 -14.53
CA HIS A 108 1.93 -8.31 -14.94
C HIS A 108 2.02 -9.47 -13.96
N GLY A 109 0.90 -10.14 -13.71
CA GLY A 109 0.79 -11.33 -12.86
C GLY A 109 1.24 -11.11 -11.42
N GLN A 110 1.06 -9.89 -10.89
CA GLN A 110 1.61 -9.52 -9.58
C GLN A 110 0.62 -9.75 -8.44
N LEU A 111 -0.68 -9.60 -8.67
CA LEU A 111 -1.69 -9.75 -7.63
C LEU A 111 -1.65 -11.15 -7.04
N ALA A 112 -1.62 -11.22 -5.71
CA ALA A 112 -1.70 -12.50 -5.01
C ALA A 112 -3.07 -13.14 -5.22
N GLU A 113 -3.11 -14.46 -5.30
CA GLU A 113 -4.32 -15.23 -5.61
C GLU A 113 -5.57 -14.87 -4.78
N PRO A 114 -5.49 -14.65 -3.45
CA PRO A 114 -6.67 -14.26 -2.67
C PRO A 114 -7.28 -12.92 -3.08
N VAL A 115 -6.48 -12.03 -3.69
CA VAL A 115 -6.91 -10.72 -4.19
C VAL A 115 -7.38 -10.83 -5.64
N ALA A 116 -6.60 -11.53 -6.47
CA ALA A 116 -6.92 -11.71 -7.89
C ALA A 116 -8.23 -12.47 -8.14
N SER A 117 -8.59 -13.38 -7.23
CA SER A 117 -9.82 -14.19 -7.31
C SER A 117 -11.05 -13.55 -6.68
N ASP A 118 -10.93 -12.40 -6.00
CA ASP A 118 -12.09 -11.74 -5.38
C ASP A 118 -12.98 -11.08 -6.46
N PRO A 119 -14.28 -11.41 -6.54
CA PRO A 119 -15.18 -10.89 -7.58
C PRO A 119 -15.40 -9.37 -7.51
N ARG A 120 -14.98 -8.71 -6.42
CA ARG A 120 -15.05 -7.26 -6.26
C ARG A 120 -13.83 -6.54 -6.84
N VAL A 121 -12.86 -7.26 -7.40
CA VAL A 121 -11.63 -6.67 -7.97
C VAL A 121 -11.68 -6.67 -9.49
N THR A 122 -11.44 -5.51 -10.10
CA THR A 122 -11.07 -5.41 -11.52
C THR A 122 -9.58 -5.07 -11.60
N SER A 123 -8.80 -5.90 -12.27
CA SER A 123 -7.36 -5.66 -12.45
C SER A 123 -7.04 -5.12 -13.84
N HIS A 124 -6.30 -4.02 -13.89
CA HIS A 124 -5.68 -3.47 -15.10
C HIS A 124 -4.16 -3.57 -14.97
N GLU A 125 -3.60 -4.66 -15.51
CA GLU A 125 -2.17 -4.90 -15.61
C GLU A 125 -1.57 -4.27 -16.88
N GLY A 126 -0.29 -3.90 -16.84
CA GLY A 126 0.39 -3.21 -17.95
C GLY A 126 -0.11 -1.80 -18.23
N LEU A 127 -0.99 -1.23 -17.40
CA LEU A 127 -1.55 0.11 -17.57
C LEU A 127 -0.68 1.14 -16.83
N ASN A 128 -0.12 2.08 -17.58
CA ASN A 128 0.54 3.23 -16.97
C ASN A 128 -0.50 4.17 -16.37
N LEU A 129 -0.35 4.53 -15.10
CA LEU A 129 -1.25 5.45 -14.40
C LEU A 129 -1.30 6.85 -15.05
N ARG A 130 -0.29 7.23 -15.84
CA ARG A 130 -0.30 8.47 -16.64
C ARG A 130 -1.35 8.44 -17.76
N ASP A 131 -1.68 7.25 -18.22
CA ASP A 131 -2.66 6.98 -19.27
C ASP A 131 -4.02 6.58 -18.65
N LEU A 132 -4.20 6.74 -17.33
CA LEU A 132 -5.46 6.47 -16.66
C LEU A 132 -6.53 7.46 -17.15
N THR A 133 -7.71 6.94 -17.45
CA THR A 133 -8.85 7.72 -17.97
C THR A 133 -10.14 7.16 -17.38
N PRO A 134 -11.27 7.89 -17.47
CA PRO A 134 -12.58 7.40 -17.04
C PRO A 134 -13.00 6.08 -17.69
N ALA A 135 -12.47 5.72 -18.86
CA ALA A 135 -12.78 4.44 -19.52
C ALA A 135 -12.19 3.22 -18.80
N HIS A 136 -11.20 3.41 -17.92
CA HIS A 136 -10.58 2.36 -17.13
C HIS A 136 -11.33 2.09 -15.81
N VAL A 137 -12.40 2.83 -15.51
CA VAL A 137 -13.25 2.57 -14.34
C VAL A 137 -14.69 2.42 -14.78
N ALA A 138 -15.42 1.48 -14.19
CA ALA A 138 -16.83 1.26 -14.56
C ALA A 138 -17.74 2.43 -14.14
N ALA A 139 -17.33 3.21 -13.14
CA ALA A 139 -17.94 4.48 -12.74
C ALA A 139 -16.90 5.31 -11.98
N PRO A 140 -17.09 6.63 -11.83
CA PRO A 140 -16.22 7.46 -11.02
C PRO A 140 -16.04 6.91 -9.60
N VAL A 141 -14.81 6.90 -9.09
CA VAL A 141 -14.47 6.32 -7.80
C VAL A 141 -14.68 7.30 -6.64
N ASP A 142 -15.00 6.76 -5.47
CA ASP A 142 -15.17 7.48 -4.21
C ASP A 142 -13.85 7.65 -3.46
N LEU A 143 -12.95 6.68 -3.61
CA LEU A 143 -11.67 6.60 -2.91
C LEU A 143 -10.54 6.25 -3.89
N VAL A 144 -9.43 6.97 -3.79
CA VAL A 144 -8.18 6.65 -4.48
C VAL A 144 -7.13 6.36 -3.42
N VAL A 145 -6.41 5.26 -3.53
CA VAL A 145 -5.18 5.00 -2.77
C VAL A 145 -4.02 4.84 -3.74
N ALA A 146 -2.81 5.28 -3.37
CA ALA A 146 -1.65 5.13 -4.24
C ALA A 146 -0.37 4.76 -3.46
N ASP A 147 0.31 3.70 -3.91
CA ASP A 147 1.63 3.24 -3.47
C ASP A 147 2.54 3.00 -4.68
N VAL A 148 2.93 4.08 -5.37
CA VAL A 148 3.74 3.99 -6.60
C VAL A 148 5.23 4.13 -6.30
N SER A 149 6.08 3.56 -7.15
CA SER A 149 7.54 3.69 -7.07
C SER A 149 8.12 4.15 -8.40
N PHE A 150 9.28 4.81 -8.35
CA PHE A 150 10.01 5.29 -9.54
C PHE A 150 9.29 6.34 -10.40
N ILE A 151 8.23 6.95 -9.84
CA ILE A 151 7.47 8.03 -10.46
C ILE A 151 7.07 9.03 -9.37
N SER A 152 7.06 10.31 -9.73
CA SER A 152 6.54 11.37 -8.87
C SER A 152 5.02 11.39 -8.93
N LEU A 153 4.36 11.50 -7.77
CA LEU A 153 2.91 11.69 -7.68
C LEU A 153 2.44 12.98 -8.36
N THR A 154 3.31 13.98 -8.54
CA THR A 154 2.97 15.21 -9.28
C THR A 154 2.53 14.94 -10.72
N LEU A 155 2.97 13.83 -11.31
CA LEU A 155 2.56 13.38 -12.65
C LEU A 155 1.25 12.58 -12.65
N LEU A 156 0.77 12.16 -11.48
CA LEU A 156 -0.36 11.24 -11.32
C LEU A 156 -1.59 11.89 -10.71
N VAL A 157 -1.46 12.98 -9.95
CA VAL A 157 -2.60 13.66 -9.31
C VAL A 157 -3.71 14.06 -10.29
N ALA A 158 -3.37 14.47 -11.51
CA ALA A 158 -4.35 14.82 -12.54
C ALA A 158 -5.04 13.58 -13.16
N PRO A 159 -4.32 12.55 -13.64
CA PRO A 159 -4.94 11.28 -14.05
C PRO A 159 -5.84 10.67 -12.96
N LEU A 160 -5.40 10.68 -11.71
CA LEU A 160 -6.19 10.20 -10.56
C LEU A 160 -7.43 11.07 -10.32
N ARG A 161 -7.34 12.40 -10.50
CA ARG A 161 -8.51 13.30 -10.44
C ARG A 161 -9.56 12.94 -11.48
N SER A 162 -9.11 12.60 -12.69
CA SER A 162 -10.00 12.41 -13.85
C SER A 162 -11.00 11.27 -13.67
N VAL A 163 -10.66 10.27 -12.86
CA VAL A 163 -11.51 9.10 -12.57
C VAL A 163 -12.27 9.21 -11.25
N ALA A 164 -11.99 10.24 -10.44
CA ALA A 164 -12.61 10.46 -9.16
C ALA A 164 -13.83 11.37 -9.30
N ARG A 165 -14.92 11.04 -8.59
CA ARG A 165 -16.07 11.96 -8.52
C ARG A 165 -15.75 13.18 -7.67
N ASP A 166 -16.56 14.22 -7.80
CA ASP A 166 -16.49 15.37 -6.89
C ASP A 166 -16.75 14.92 -5.43
N GLY A 167 -15.94 15.45 -4.52
CA GLY A 167 -15.94 15.05 -3.10
C GLY A 167 -15.32 13.68 -2.81
N ALA A 168 -14.77 12.97 -3.81
CA ALA A 168 -13.98 11.76 -3.57
C ALA A 168 -12.75 12.05 -2.70
N VAL A 169 -12.28 11.05 -1.97
CA VAL A 169 -11.08 11.11 -1.14
C VAL A 169 -9.92 10.45 -1.86
N ALA A 170 -8.72 11.02 -1.75
CA ALA A 170 -7.49 10.33 -2.12
C ALA A 170 -6.56 10.21 -0.90
N LEU A 171 -5.98 9.03 -0.69
CA LEU A 171 -4.89 8.78 0.26
C LEU A 171 -3.64 8.38 -0.52
N LEU A 172 -2.79 9.37 -0.78
CA LEU A 172 -1.60 9.19 -1.62
C LEU A 172 -0.36 9.06 -0.76
N MET A 173 0.40 7.98 -0.95
CA MET A 173 1.68 7.81 -0.25
C MET A 173 2.81 8.50 -1.00
N VAL A 174 3.22 9.64 -0.47
CA VAL A 174 4.39 10.39 -0.89
C VAL A 174 5.65 9.66 -0.43
N LYS A 175 6.50 9.33 -1.40
CA LYS A 175 7.82 8.74 -1.20
C LYS A 175 8.89 9.77 -1.54
N PRO A 176 9.47 10.47 -0.55
CA PRO A 176 10.38 11.58 -0.79
C PRO A 176 11.52 11.29 -1.78
N GLN A 177 12.03 10.06 -1.81
CA GLN A 177 13.07 9.63 -2.74
C GLN A 177 12.68 9.64 -4.23
N PHE A 178 11.38 9.68 -4.55
CA PHE A 178 10.87 9.77 -5.92
C PHE A 178 10.32 11.17 -6.27
N GLU A 179 10.08 12.00 -5.26
CA GLU A 179 9.64 13.39 -5.44
C GLU A 179 10.80 14.37 -5.48
N LEU A 180 11.84 14.10 -4.69
CA LEU A 180 13.01 14.95 -4.59
C LEU A 180 14.03 14.62 -5.67
N GLY A 181 14.65 15.65 -6.24
CA GLY A 181 15.72 15.48 -7.22
C GLY A 181 16.94 14.74 -6.63
N ARG A 182 17.76 14.14 -7.51
CA ARG A 182 18.91 13.29 -7.15
C ARG A 182 19.87 13.89 -6.12
N ALA A 183 20.03 15.22 -6.09
CA ALA A 183 20.86 15.93 -5.12
C ALA A 183 20.36 15.82 -3.65
N ALA A 184 19.13 15.36 -3.43
CA ALA A 184 18.54 15.15 -2.12
C ALA A 184 18.86 13.79 -1.49
N LEU A 185 19.44 12.87 -2.27
CA LEU A 185 19.57 11.46 -1.92
C LEU A 185 21.03 11.13 -1.58
N ASP A 186 21.21 10.23 -0.61
CA ASP A 186 22.51 9.60 -0.36
C ASP A 186 22.85 8.57 -1.45
N SER A 187 24.02 7.94 -1.35
CA SER A 187 24.48 6.92 -2.30
C SER A 187 23.60 5.66 -2.36
N ARG A 188 22.67 5.49 -1.40
CA ARG A 188 21.72 4.37 -1.31
C ARG A 188 20.30 4.77 -1.73
N GLY A 189 20.09 5.99 -2.20
CA GLY A 189 18.77 6.49 -2.58
C GLY A 189 17.87 6.81 -1.39
N VAL A 190 18.46 7.03 -0.21
CA VAL A 190 17.75 7.46 1.00
C VAL A 190 17.82 8.98 1.10
N VAL A 191 16.73 9.62 1.48
CA VAL A 191 16.75 11.07 1.74
C VAL A 191 17.67 11.35 2.92
N ALA A 192 18.78 12.04 2.63
CA ALA A 192 19.86 12.24 3.58
C ALA A 192 19.48 13.20 4.73
N ASP A 193 18.62 14.18 4.43
CA ASP A 193 18.15 15.17 5.40
C ASP A 193 16.65 14.99 5.69
N PRO A 194 16.27 14.56 6.91
CA PRO A 194 14.88 14.39 7.32
C PRO A 194 14.02 15.66 7.20
N VAL A 195 14.62 16.86 7.21
CA VAL A 195 13.91 18.14 7.03
C VAL A 195 13.30 18.27 5.63
N ARG A 196 13.75 17.45 4.68
CA ARG A 196 13.25 17.45 3.30
C ARG A 196 12.04 16.55 3.08
N VAL A 197 11.65 15.74 4.06
CA VAL A 197 10.44 14.90 3.96
C VAL A 197 9.17 15.76 3.79
N PRO A 198 8.95 16.84 4.58
CA PRO A 198 7.87 17.80 4.33
C PRO A 198 7.93 18.47 2.95
N GLU A 199 9.13 18.79 2.44
CA GLU A 199 9.31 19.43 1.12
C GLU A 199 8.72 18.58 0.00
N ALA A 200 8.94 17.26 0.04
CA ALA A 200 8.36 16.31 -0.91
C ALA A 200 6.82 16.31 -0.86
N ALA A 201 6.25 16.30 0.35
CA ALA A 201 4.80 16.35 0.54
C ALA A 201 4.20 17.66 0.01
N ASP A 202 4.89 18.79 0.22
CA ASP A 202 4.43 20.10 -0.27
C ASP A 202 4.47 20.20 -1.80
N LEU A 203 5.44 19.56 -2.47
CA LEU A 203 5.48 19.48 -3.93
C LEU A 203 4.24 18.76 -4.48
N VAL A 204 3.90 17.60 -3.90
CA VAL A 204 2.73 16.82 -4.30
C VAL A 204 1.44 17.57 -3.97
N ALA A 205 1.34 18.19 -2.80
CA ALA A 205 0.15 18.96 -2.39
C ALA A 205 -0.12 20.15 -3.33
N ARG A 206 0.93 20.87 -3.77
CA ARG A 206 0.80 21.96 -4.75
C ARG A 206 0.30 21.45 -6.11
N ALA A 207 0.91 20.40 -6.65
CA ALA A 207 0.46 19.81 -7.91
C ALA A 207 -0.97 19.27 -7.81
N ALA A 208 -1.34 18.71 -6.65
CA ALA A 208 -2.70 18.25 -6.39
C ALA A 208 -3.71 19.40 -6.38
N ALA A 209 -3.36 20.54 -5.78
CA ALA A 209 -4.19 21.76 -5.80
C ALA A 209 -4.45 22.25 -7.24
N GLU A 210 -3.42 22.30 -8.07
CA GLU A 210 -3.55 22.64 -9.49
C GLU A 210 -4.43 21.64 -10.26
N ALA A 211 -4.40 20.38 -9.86
CA ALA A 211 -5.22 19.30 -10.41
C ALA A 211 -6.63 19.23 -9.81
N GLY A 212 -7.06 20.17 -8.96
CA GLY A 212 -8.42 20.18 -8.40
C GLY A 212 -8.64 19.26 -7.19
N TRP A 213 -7.58 19.03 -6.41
CA TRP A 213 -7.64 18.38 -5.10
C TRP A 213 -7.33 19.38 -3.99
N ARG A 214 -8.00 19.27 -2.85
CA ARG A 214 -7.62 20.01 -1.64
C ARG A 214 -7.08 19.08 -0.59
N GLU A 215 -5.91 19.40 -0.05
CA GLU A 215 -5.37 18.70 1.11
C GLU A 215 -6.21 18.96 2.36
N VAL A 216 -6.55 17.89 3.07
CA VAL A 216 -7.32 17.95 4.33
C VAL A 216 -6.61 17.29 5.50
N TRP A 217 -5.59 16.47 5.25
CA TRP A 217 -4.78 15.84 6.29
C TRP A 217 -3.46 15.34 5.71
N ARG A 218 -2.43 15.30 6.56
CA ARG A 218 -1.16 14.63 6.26
C ARG A 218 -0.65 13.87 7.49
N GLY A 219 0.02 12.76 7.28
CA GLY A 219 0.59 11.96 8.37
C GLY A 219 1.70 11.04 7.90
N LEU A 220 2.60 10.66 8.81
CA LEU A 220 3.67 9.73 8.51
C LEU A 220 3.12 8.31 8.34
N SER A 221 3.69 7.56 7.38
CA SER A 221 3.47 6.12 7.31
C SER A 221 3.95 5.45 8.60
N PRO A 222 3.21 4.48 9.16
CA PRO A 222 3.61 3.76 10.37
C PRO A 222 4.86 2.89 10.17
N LEU A 223 5.16 2.54 8.91
CA LEU A 223 6.32 1.73 8.52
C LEU A 223 7.19 2.51 7.54
N PRO A 224 8.53 2.46 7.67
CA PRO A 224 9.42 3.01 6.65
C PRO A 224 9.34 2.19 5.35
N GLY A 225 9.76 2.82 4.25
CA GLY A 225 10.02 2.13 2.98
C GLY A 225 11.13 1.09 3.11
N GLU A 226 11.29 0.22 2.12
CA GLU A 226 12.21 -0.93 2.21
C GLU A 226 13.67 -0.52 2.45
N SER A 227 14.10 0.59 1.86
CA SER A 227 15.44 1.17 2.05
C SER A 227 15.56 2.07 3.28
N GLY A 228 14.51 2.16 4.12
CA GLY A 228 14.50 2.96 5.35
C GLY A 228 13.97 4.39 5.19
N ASN A 229 13.52 4.80 3.99
CA ASN A 229 12.93 6.13 3.77
C ASN A 229 11.65 6.32 4.60
N ARG A 230 11.50 7.50 5.20
CA ARG A 230 10.24 7.90 5.84
C ARG A 230 9.26 8.37 4.76
N GLU A 231 8.09 7.77 4.75
CA GLU A 231 7.03 8.04 3.77
C GLU A 231 5.88 8.80 4.46
N VAL A 232 5.14 9.59 3.68
CA VAL A 232 4.05 10.45 4.17
C VAL A 232 2.79 10.15 3.39
N PHE A 233 1.65 10.03 4.04
CA PHE A 233 0.35 10.04 3.38
C PHE A 233 -0.21 11.46 3.31
N LEU A 234 -0.75 11.82 2.15
CA LEU A 234 -1.63 12.97 1.97
C LEU A 234 -3.05 12.50 1.80
N LYS A 235 -3.97 13.02 2.62
CA LYS A 235 -5.40 12.92 2.40
C LYS A 235 -5.86 14.15 1.64
N LEU A 236 -6.45 13.92 0.48
CA LEU A 236 -6.97 14.93 -0.40
C LEU A 236 -8.47 14.72 -0.63
N VAL A 237 -9.18 15.80 -0.95
CA VAL A 237 -10.59 15.77 -1.35
C VAL A 237 -10.73 16.42 -2.73
N ALA A 238 -11.44 15.75 -3.63
CA ALA A 238 -11.70 16.25 -4.98
C ALA A 238 -12.63 17.48 -4.91
N GLU A 239 -12.14 18.63 -5.36
CA GLU A 239 -12.92 19.86 -5.37
C GLU A 239 -14.01 19.82 -6.45
N PRO A 240 -15.23 20.33 -6.17
CA PRO A 240 -16.30 20.39 -7.15
C PRO A 240 -15.91 21.17 -8.40
N GLY A 241 -16.30 20.68 -9.58
CA GLY A 241 -16.18 21.43 -10.84
C GLY A 241 -14.78 21.54 -11.46
N ALA A 242 -13.79 20.78 -10.95
CA ALA A 242 -12.44 20.75 -11.53
C ALA A 242 -12.32 19.91 -12.82
N VAL A 243 -13.36 19.16 -13.20
CA VAL A 243 -13.35 18.32 -14.41
C VAL A 243 -13.97 19.06 -15.58
N GLY A 244 -13.20 19.97 -16.19
CA GLY A 244 -13.37 20.36 -17.58
C GLY A 244 -12.23 19.74 -18.41
N PRO A 245 -12.47 19.26 -19.64
CA PRO A 245 -11.38 18.75 -20.47
C PRO A 245 -10.36 19.87 -20.67
N ALA A 246 -9.09 19.58 -20.37
CA ALA A 246 -7.99 20.45 -20.77
C ALA A 246 -8.08 20.68 -22.28
N ARG A 247 -8.14 21.96 -22.68
CA ARG A 247 -8.06 22.38 -24.09
C ARG A 247 -6.66 22.16 -24.63
#